data_AF-A0A1I0WDH4-F1
#
_entry.id   AF-A0A1I0WDH4-F1
#
_cell.length_a   1.000
_cell.length_b   1.000
_cell.length_c   1.000
_cell.angle_alpha   90.00
_cell.angle_beta   90.00
_cell.angle_gamma   90.00
#
_symmetry.space_group_name_H-M   'P 1'
#
loop_
_entity.id
_entity.type
_entity.pdbx_description
1 polymer ?
#
loop_
_entity_poly.entity_id
_entity_poly.type
_entity_poly.pdbx_seq_one_letter_code
_entity_poly.pdbx_strand_id
1 'polypeptide(L)'
;MSHVLGWEGEPQVAPILMADWSENKRRQTRQRLNVQGRDDGSDHRGFIDHQLVEGAVDLVRGSAVLPKLGYWHTLERKGPGGRPAVYASRSDSDNGRVGVAGDVEPDSGFDNRDQLILVCTYVLQMLGEAPQLASVTDLVQHRLAPVSKRLLGIPTQGKGASDVAVMHRVRRAWKRFTAVCDPFPTLAGGTRMRRSEVDALQQRLDPDASEVKMARLRWVMNRLLEATVQLLDEETRAAWTGHISLDATPIEVWGKRGNPTNDKKVKPTDSMSPEWYAGWYNRHDDTQVWAYAMHLAVATPDPYNPGPFPVLAVAASMDTPNKRSGENATAICRSIVERGHPAGDMVTDRGYFGQCLAEDFNRPIEALGYRLIGDYKKDQLGVMATVRGSILVEGNFYSPNMPQHLIDAKKTFNQDNDWKSYQKRIRQRSFFLAKRHDKNRYACPALGTRATVSCPVRPDGPLRIGPAPASKEYVVAHDAPEHRGDLCSQGTVKIESKDVGPYEKLVQDLQHGSQEWDDRYRPARSMVEGYNGYTKDGKHEQLAMKENRRVRGFAANALVAVVGLVATNVRKIRSFYKAGMPLPSEPKTKPVKGEFTGPPSWISWRSKRPDWETGGSPPLAA
;
A
#
# COMPACT_ATOMS: atom_id res chain seq x y z
N MET A 1 4.77 28.96 -18.04
CA MET A 1 4.05 29.71 -16.99
C MET A 1 3.77 28.74 -15.83
N SER A 2 4.69 28.22 -15.00
CA SER A 2 5.98 28.63 -14.43
C SER A 2 5.93 29.91 -13.58
N HIS A 3 5.45 29.80 -12.33
CA HIS A 3 5.96 30.59 -11.20
C HIS A 3 5.66 29.91 -9.84
N VAL A 4 6.75 29.51 -9.18
CA VAL A 4 7.13 29.74 -7.77
C VAL A 4 6.22 29.22 -6.64
N LEU A 5 6.64 28.14 -6.00
CA LEU A 5 6.72 28.03 -4.53
C LEU A 5 7.97 27.21 -4.18
N GLY A 6 9.09 27.92 -3.99
CA GLY A 6 10.28 27.37 -3.35
C GLY A 6 10.08 27.40 -1.83
N TRP A 7 10.07 26.22 -1.22
CA TRP A 7 10.23 26.05 0.22
C TRP A 7 11.50 25.21 0.40
N GLU A 8 12.65 25.88 0.43
CA GLU A 8 13.91 25.29 0.86
C GLU A 8 13.98 25.41 2.39
N GLY A 9 13.83 24.26 3.04
CA GLY A 9 13.99 24.12 4.48
C GLY A 9 14.10 22.63 4.77
N GLU A 10 15.33 22.11 4.77
CA GLU A 10 15.63 20.74 5.18
C GLU A 10 15.20 20.54 6.64
N PRO A 11 14.30 19.57 6.93
CA PRO A 11 14.03 19.19 8.30
C PRO A 11 15.12 18.23 8.79
N GLN A 12 15.99 18.69 9.69
CA GLN A 12 16.91 17.83 10.43
C GLN A 12 16.13 16.92 11.40
N VAL A 13 15.73 15.74 10.94
CA VAL A 13 15.04 14.71 11.73
C VAL A 13 15.90 13.45 11.71
N ALA A 14 16.84 13.29 12.64
CA ALA A 14 17.73 12.11 12.59
C ALA A 14 18.14 11.42 13.92
N PRO A 15 18.42 12.06 15.07
CA PRO A 15 19.06 11.29 16.14
C PRO A 15 18.11 10.59 17.14
N ILE A 16 16.93 11.14 17.42
CA ILE A 16 16.19 10.81 18.67
C ILE A 16 15.37 9.52 18.57
N LEU A 17 14.85 9.18 17.38
CA LEU A 17 14.03 7.96 17.18
C LEU A 17 14.85 6.65 17.18
N MET A 18 16.18 6.73 17.09
CA MET A 18 17.07 5.56 16.91
C MET A 18 17.68 5.02 18.21
N ALA A 19 17.54 5.72 19.34
CA ALA A 19 18.11 5.32 20.63
C ALA A 19 17.41 4.09 21.27
N ASP A 20 18.13 3.35 22.12
CA ASP A 20 17.93 1.92 22.34
C ASP A 20 16.68 1.48 23.14
N TRP A 21 15.58 1.31 22.40
CA TRP A 21 14.26 0.87 22.87
C TRP A 21 14.15 -0.55 23.49
N SER A 22 15.10 -1.47 23.24
CA SER A 22 15.06 -2.82 23.84
C SER A 22 15.25 -2.76 25.35
N GLU A 23 16.02 -1.77 25.80
CA GLU A 23 16.28 -1.54 27.20
C GLU A 23 15.04 -0.94 27.89
N ASN A 24 14.29 -0.07 27.21
CA ASN A 24 13.03 0.50 27.71
C ASN A 24 11.92 -0.54 27.92
N LYS A 25 11.72 -1.47 26.98
CA LYS A 25 10.74 -2.56 27.17
C LYS A 25 11.14 -3.47 28.35
N ARG A 26 12.44 -3.75 28.51
CA ARG A 26 12.98 -4.50 29.67
C ARG A 26 12.85 -3.71 30.99
N ARG A 27 13.03 -2.39 30.95
CA ARG A 27 12.91 -1.48 32.11
C ARG A 27 11.46 -1.36 32.57
N GLN A 28 10.50 -1.31 31.64
CA GLN A 28 9.07 -1.33 31.94
C GLN A 28 8.59 -2.71 32.44
N THR A 29 9.09 -3.81 31.87
CA THR A 29 8.82 -5.16 32.41
C THR A 29 9.42 -5.34 33.81
N ARG A 30 10.62 -4.79 34.07
CA ARG A 30 11.21 -4.75 35.43
C ARG A 30 10.43 -3.86 36.40
N GLN A 31 9.90 -2.73 35.95
CA GLN A 31 8.99 -1.91 36.76
C GLN A 31 7.66 -2.64 37.06
N ARG A 32 7.09 -3.38 36.10
CA ARG A 32 5.91 -4.24 36.36
C ARG A 32 6.18 -5.31 37.42
N LEU A 33 7.36 -5.93 37.39
CA LEU A 33 7.76 -6.93 38.39
C LEU A 33 8.05 -6.32 39.77
N ASN A 34 8.54 -5.08 39.83
CA ASN A 34 8.80 -4.38 41.10
C ASN A 34 7.55 -3.76 41.75
N VAL A 35 6.47 -3.51 40.99
CA VAL A 35 5.20 -2.97 41.52
C VAL A 35 4.28 -4.07 42.08
N GLN A 36 4.52 -5.36 41.76
CA GLN A 36 3.82 -6.49 42.37
C GLN A 36 4.08 -6.68 43.89
N GLY A 37 4.85 -5.78 44.53
CA GLY A 37 5.12 -5.78 45.97
C GLY A 37 4.39 -4.73 46.81
N ARG A 38 3.53 -3.87 46.23
CA ARG A 38 2.71 -2.92 47.01
C ARG A 38 1.31 -2.84 46.43
N ASP A 39 0.38 -3.44 47.16
CA ASP A 39 -1.04 -3.53 46.85
C ASP A 39 -1.75 -2.29 47.42
N ASP A 40 -1.85 -1.22 46.61
CA ASP A 40 -2.66 -0.03 46.91
C ASP A 40 -3.59 0.34 45.74
N GLY A 41 -4.19 -0.65 45.08
CA GLY A 41 -5.40 -0.50 44.26
C GLY A 41 -5.37 0.51 43.10
N SER A 42 -4.23 1.13 42.80
CA SER A 42 -4.05 2.12 41.74
C SER A 42 -2.97 1.61 40.79
N ASP A 43 -3.40 1.14 39.60
CA ASP A 43 -2.51 0.65 38.54
C ASP A 43 -1.72 1.82 37.91
N HIS A 44 -0.77 2.38 38.66
CA HIS A 44 0.08 3.47 38.19
C HIS A 44 1.22 2.91 37.33
N ARG A 45 0.93 2.69 36.05
CA ARG A 45 1.97 2.53 35.02
C ARG A 45 2.83 3.80 35.00
N GLY A 46 4.14 3.68 35.22
CA GLY A 46 5.06 4.81 35.27
C GLY A 46 5.08 5.67 33.99
N PHE A 47 5.75 6.82 34.06
CA PHE A 47 5.84 7.75 32.93
C PHE A 47 6.46 7.10 31.67
N ILE A 48 5.88 7.43 30.51
CA ILE A 48 6.44 7.09 29.21
C ILE A 48 7.72 7.90 28.97
N ASP A 49 8.68 7.25 28.32
CA ASP A 49 9.92 7.90 27.91
C ASP A 49 9.63 9.14 27.05
N HIS A 50 10.16 10.29 27.47
CA HIS A 50 9.96 11.55 26.77
C HIS A 50 10.56 11.55 25.37
N GLN A 51 11.64 10.79 25.13
CA GLN A 51 12.28 10.71 23.81
C GLN A 51 11.38 10.05 22.77
N LEU A 52 10.56 9.07 23.17
CA LEU A 52 9.53 8.51 22.30
C LEU A 52 8.51 9.58 21.91
N VAL A 53 8.06 10.39 22.87
CA VAL A 53 7.05 11.42 22.60
C VAL A 53 7.63 12.51 21.72
N GLU A 54 8.87 12.92 21.96
CA GLU A 54 9.59 13.90 21.14
C GLU A 54 9.76 13.41 19.70
N GLY A 55 10.29 12.21 19.50
CA GLY A 55 10.42 11.64 18.15
C GLY A 55 9.07 11.47 17.44
N ALA A 56 8.00 11.16 18.17
CA ALA A 56 6.65 11.13 17.62
C ALA A 56 6.15 12.52 17.18
N VAL A 57 6.44 13.56 17.97
CA VAL A 57 6.14 14.95 17.63
C VAL A 57 6.90 15.35 16.38
N ASP A 58 8.18 15.04 16.28
CA ASP A 58 9.02 15.37 15.12
C ASP A 58 8.53 14.68 13.85
N LEU A 59 8.19 13.38 13.94
CA LEU A 59 7.63 12.63 12.82
C LEU A 59 6.30 13.24 12.33
N VAL A 60 5.40 13.60 13.26
CA VAL A 60 4.11 14.20 12.91
C VAL A 60 4.30 15.61 12.33
N ARG A 61 5.20 16.43 12.88
CA ARG A 61 5.48 17.77 12.36
C ARG A 61 6.16 17.72 10.99
N GLY A 62 7.14 16.85 10.81
CA GLY A 62 7.84 16.62 9.55
C GLY A 62 6.93 16.10 8.42
N SER A 63 5.81 15.45 8.76
CA SER A 63 4.80 15.05 7.78
C SER A 63 4.02 16.21 7.13
N ALA A 64 4.14 17.44 7.68
CA ALA A 64 3.32 18.61 7.33
C ALA A 64 1.79 18.38 7.32
N VAL A 65 1.31 17.33 7.99
CA VAL A 65 -0.12 17.04 8.08
C VAL A 65 -0.86 18.11 8.89
N LEU A 66 -0.24 18.57 9.98
CA LEU A 66 -0.82 19.54 10.91
C LEU A 66 -1.22 20.88 10.25
N PRO A 67 -0.35 21.59 9.50
CA PRO A 67 -0.76 22.82 8.82
C PRO A 67 -1.86 22.57 7.78
N LYS A 68 -1.83 21.42 7.10
CA LYS A 68 -2.85 21.07 6.09
C LYS A 68 -4.22 20.82 6.71
N LEU A 69 -4.28 20.14 7.85
CA LEU A 69 -5.52 19.99 8.63
C LEU A 69 -6.05 21.36 9.07
N GLY A 70 -5.20 22.24 9.59
CA GLY A 70 -5.57 23.62 9.95
C GLY A 70 -6.20 24.40 8.79
N TYR A 71 -5.61 24.29 7.60
CA TYR A 71 -6.17 24.87 6.38
C TYR A 71 -7.56 24.31 6.05
N TRP A 72 -7.73 22.98 6.06
CA TRP A 72 -9.03 22.36 5.77
C TRP A 72 -10.11 22.71 6.79
N HIS A 73 -9.75 22.84 8.08
CA HIS A 73 -10.68 23.34 9.09
C HIS A 73 -11.16 24.76 8.78
N THR A 74 -10.28 25.60 8.25
CA THR A 74 -10.63 26.96 7.83
C THR A 74 -11.58 26.96 6.64
N LEU A 75 -11.37 26.06 5.67
CA LEU A 75 -12.27 25.89 4.53
C LEU A 75 -13.66 25.45 4.97
N GLU A 76 -13.78 24.43 5.83
CA GLU A 76 -15.08 23.95 6.30
C GLU A 76 -15.85 25.02 7.10
N ARG A 77 -15.15 25.89 7.84
CA ARG A 77 -15.78 27.02 8.56
C ARG A 77 -16.33 28.10 7.62
N LYS A 78 -15.75 28.25 6.44
CA LYS A 78 -16.14 29.26 5.44
C LYS A 78 -17.28 28.80 4.52
N GLY A 79 -17.77 27.57 4.64
CA GLY A 79 -18.84 27.02 3.80
C GLY A 79 -18.56 27.07 2.28
N PRO A 80 -19.50 26.62 1.43
CA PRO A 80 -19.42 26.80 -0.01
C PRO A 80 -19.48 28.30 -0.33
N GLY A 81 -18.44 28.85 -0.97
CA GLY A 81 -18.40 30.27 -1.38
C GLY A 81 -17.59 31.21 -0.47
N GLY A 82 -16.85 30.70 0.52
CA GLY A 82 -15.83 31.48 1.22
C GLY A 82 -16.36 32.48 2.27
N ARG A 83 -17.68 32.58 2.46
CA ARG A 83 -18.28 33.45 3.49
C ARG A 83 -18.37 32.71 4.82
N PRO A 84 -17.82 33.25 5.92
CA PRO A 84 -17.89 32.61 7.24
C PRO A 84 -19.30 32.12 7.55
N ALA A 85 -19.46 30.85 7.92
CA ALA A 85 -20.71 30.34 8.45
C ALA A 85 -21.00 31.11 9.75
N VAL A 86 -21.88 32.12 9.65
CA VAL A 86 -22.29 32.94 10.80
C VAL A 86 -23.07 32.03 11.74
N TYR A 87 -22.39 31.45 12.71
CA TYR A 87 -23.04 31.10 13.97
C TYR A 87 -23.31 32.42 14.67
N ALA A 88 -24.56 32.88 14.61
CA ALA A 88 -25.02 33.96 15.47
C ALA A 88 -24.84 33.52 16.94
N SER A 89 -23.75 33.94 17.58
CA SER A 89 -23.67 33.92 19.02
C SER A 89 -24.64 34.96 19.55
N ARG A 90 -25.68 34.48 20.22
CA ARG A 90 -26.58 35.33 21.01
C ARG A 90 -25.74 36.01 22.11
N SER A 91 -25.55 37.32 21.91
CA SER A 91 -25.39 38.38 22.91
C SER A 91 -24.54 38.11 24.15
N ASP A 92 -23.33 38.70 24.16
CA ASP A 92 -22.93 39.56 25.27
C ASP A 92 -22.82 40.99 24.72
N SER A 93 -23.50 41.91 25.40
CA SER A 93 -23.66 43.32 25.09
C SER A 93 -22.39 44.14 25.30
N ASP A 94 -22.26 45.20 24.50
CA ASP A 94 -21.49 46.42 24.73
C ASP A 94 -19.95 46.33 24.86
N ASN A 95 -19.27 46.64 23.75
CA ASN A 95 -18.71 47.98 23.58
C ASN A 95 -18.12 48.17 22.17
N GLY A 96 -18.57 49.24 21.51
CA GLY A 96 -18.19 49.58 20.15
C GLY A 96 -16.72 49.92 20.00
N ARG A 97 -16.07 49.25 19.03
CA ARG A 97 -15.00 49.78 18.19
C ARG A 97 -15.02 49.01 16.87
N VAL A 98 -15.48 49.68 15.82
CA VAL A 98 -15.43 49.20 14.44
C VAL A 98 -13.96 49.29 14.00
N GLY A 99 -13.25 48.16 14.06
CA GLY A 99 -11.93 48.00 13.45
C GLY A 99 -12.08 47.54 12.01
N VAL A 100 -11.61 48.36 11.08
CA VAL A 100 -11.53 48.07 9.64
C VAL A 100 -10.75 46.76 9.43
N ALA A 101 -11.26 45.90 8.54
CA ALA A 101 -10.64 44.67 8.12
C ALA A 101 -9.25 44.95 7.53
N GLY A 102 -8.21 44.82 8.34
CA GLY A 102 -6.84 44.61 7.88
C GLY A 102 -6.65 43.13 7.57
N ASP A 103 -5.99 42.85 6.46
CA ASP A 103 -5.57 41.51 6.06
C ASP A 103 -4.76 40.85 7.18
N VAL A 104 -5.42 39.99 7.96
CA VAL A 104 -4.75 39.11 8.91
C VAL A 104 -4.17 37.97 8.08
N GLU A 105 -2.85 38.00 7.89
CA GLU A 105 -2.10 36.81 7.47
C GLU A 105 -2.53 35.62 8.35
N PRO A 106 -2.85 34.45 7.77
CA PRO A 106 -3.29 33.30 8.55
C PRO A 106 -2.17 32.88 9.49
N ASP A 107 -2.45 33.04 10.80
CA ASP A 107 -1.61 32.60 11.91
C ASP A 107 -0.99 31.23 11.60
N SER A 108 0.33 31.17 11.59
CA SER A 108 1.15 30.01 11.18
C SER A 108 1.08 28.82 12.15
N GLY A 109 0.15 28.84 13.11
CA GLY A 109 -0.03 27.84 14.15
C GLY A 109 -1.03 26.75 13.76
N PHE A 110 -0.55 25.51 13.62
CA PHE A 110 -1.43 24.34 13.62
C PHE A 110 -2.07 24.13 15.01
N ASP A 111 -3.24 23.48 15.06
CA ASP A 111 -3.97 23.25 16.31
C ASP A 111 -3.40 22.05 17.08
N ASN A 112 -3.02 22.27 18.34
CA ASN A 112 -2.45 21.24 19.22
C ASN A 112 -3.35 20.00 19.39
N ARG A 113 -4.66 20.09 19.11
CA ARG A 113 -5.58 18.95 19.20
C ARG A 113 -5.34 17.90 18.12
N ASP A 114 -4.95 18.28 16.90
CA ASP A 114 -4.62 17.29 15.86
C ASP A 114 -3.28 16.62 16.18
N GLN A 115 -2.29 17.41 16.63
CA GLN A 115 -1.00 16.89 17.09
C GLN A 115 -1.20 15.89 18.22
N LEU A 116 -2.04 16.21 19.21
CA LEU A 116 -2.37 15.32 20.31
C LEU A 116 -2.87 13.95 19.82
N ILE A 117 -3.86 13.92 18.91
CA ILE A 117 -4.44 12.66 18.45
C ILE A 117 -3.41 11.84 17.65
N LEU A 118 -2.67 12.47 16.74
CA LEU A 118 -1.67 11.76 15.93
C LEU A 118 -0.55 11.20 16.80
N VAL A 119 0.03 12.02 17.68
CA VAL A 119 1.15 11.62 18.55
C VAL A 119 0.70 10.58 19.57
N CYS A 120 -0.40 10.79 20.29
CA CYS A 120 -0.85 9.81 21.28
C CYS A 120 -1.24 8.48 20.64
N THR A 121 -1.86 8.49 19.44
CA THR A 121 -2.16 7.26 18.70
C THR A 121 -0.87 6.53 18.33
N TYR A 122 0.14 7.25 17.81
CA TYR A 122 1.43 6.67 17.46
C TYR A 122 2.18 6.11 18.67
N VAL A 123 2.24 6.86 19.77
CA VAL A 123 2.87 6.43 21.03
C VAL A 123 2.23 5.14 21.53
N LEU A 124 0.89 5.04 21.54
CA LEU A 124 0.21 3.82 21.97
C LEU A 124 0.51 2.63 21.05
N GLN A 125 0.51 2.82 19.72
CA GLN A 125 0.89 1.78 18.76
C GLN A 125 2.35 1.31 18.96
N MET A 126 3.26 2.26 19.21
CA MET A 126 4.66 1.95 19.51
C MET A 126 4.82 1.13 20.80
N LEU A 127 3.95 1.33 21.79
CA LEU A 127 3.87 0.56 23.02
C LEU A 127 3.15 -0.80 22.86
N GLY A 128 2.53 -1.06 21.70
CA GLY A 128 1.68 -2.24 21.48
C GLY A 128 0.34 -2.15 22.21
N GLU A 129 -0.12 -0.94 22.51
CA GLU A 129 -1.38 -0.66 23.19
C GLU A 129 -2.44 -0.14 22.22
N ALA A 130 -3.68 -0.53 22.46
CA ALA A 130 -4.83 -0.06 21.70
C ALA A 130 -5.04 1.47 21.85
N PRO A 131 -5.08 2.25 20.75
CA PRO A 131 -5.33 3.69 20.81
C PRO A 131 -6.81 4.04 21.01
N GLN A 132 -7.43 3.47 22.04
CA GLN A 132 -8.81 3.76 22.44
C GLN A 132 -8.89 5.13 23.11
N LEU A 133 -10.07 5.76 23.12
CA LEU A 133 -10.30 7.03 23.82
C LEU A 133 -9.88 6.95 25.29
N ALA A 134 -10.16 5.82 25.96
CA ALA A 134 -9.75 5.58 27.34
C ALA A 134 -8.22 5.51 27.47
N SER A 135 -7.54 4.77 26.60
CA SER A 135 -6.07 4.66 26.58
C SER A 135 -5.38 6.01 26.32
N VAL A 136 -5.92 6.82 25.40
CA VAL A 136 -5.40 8.17 25.14
C VAL A 136 -5.64 9.09 26.35
N THR A 137 -6.80 8.96 27.01
CA THR A 137 -7.11 9.71 28.23
C THR A 137 -6.14 9.34 29.36
N ASP A 138 -5.94 8.05 29.59
CA ASP A 138 -4.98 7.51 30.56
C ASP A 138 -3.54 7.99 30.25
N LEU A 139 -3.12 7.90 28.99
CA LEU A 139 -1.82 8.40 28.55
C LEU A 139 -1.65 9.87 28.91
N VAL A 140 -2.61 10.71 28.52
CA VAL A 140 -2.58 12.16 28.73
C VAL A 140 -2.63 12.53 30.22
N GLN A 141 -3.45 11.86 31.01
CA GLN A 141 -3.61 12.19 32.42
C GLN A 141 -2.43 11.71 33.24
N HIS A 142 -2.10 10.43 33.11
CA HIS A 142 -1.37 9.68 34.12
C HIS A 142 0.04 9.28 33.67
N ARG A 143 0.31 9.19 32.36
CA ARG A 143 1.55 8.56 31.86
C ARG A 143 2.48 9.47 31.07
N LEU A 144 2.03 10.66 30.65
CA LEU A 144 2.92 11.66 30.07
C LEU A 144 3.64 12.46 31.15
N ALA A 145 4.98 12.53 31.05
CA ALA A 145 5.77 13.42 31.89
C ALA A 145 5.43 14.90 31.61
N PRO A 146 5.67 15.83 32.56
CA PRO A 146 5.39 17.26 32.35
C PRO A 146 6.04 17.86 31.10
N VAL A 147 7.25 17.40 30.73
CA VAL A 147 7.92 17.83 29.49
C VAL A 147 7.14 17.41 28.24
N SER A 148 6.68 16.16 28.19
CA SER A 148 5.86 15.64 27.09
C SER A 148 4.48 16.32 27.01
N LYS A 149 3.88 16.66 28.15
CA LYS A 149 2.64 17.46 28.20
C LYS A 149 2.85 18.84 27.57
N ARG A 150 3.95 19.53 27.87
CA ARG A 150 4.29 20.83 27.25
C ARG A 150 4.52 20.71 25.75
N LEU A 151 5.22 19.67 25.28
CA LEU A 151 5.43 19.43 23.85
C LEU A 151 4.13 19.28 23.06
N LEU A 152 3.08 18.74 23.70
CA LEU A 152 1.74 18.55 23.15
C LEU A 152 0.79 19.72 23.42
N GLY A 153 1.27 20.82 24.02
CA GLY A 153 0.44 21.97 24.38
C GLY A 153 -0.61 21.68 25.45
N ILE A 154 -0.38 20.66 26.29
CA ILE A 154 -1.27 20.27 27.39
C ILE A 154 -0.89 21.09 28.63
N PRO A 155 -1.81 21.85 29.24
CA PRO A 155 -1.51 22.63 30.43
C PRO A 155 -1.01 21.74 31.57
N THR A 156 0.11 22.14 32.20
CA THR A 156 0.70 21.43 33.35
C THR A 156 0.44 22.11 34.69
N GLN A 157 -0.24 23.26 34.69
CA GLN A 157 -0.53 24.10 35.87
C GLN A 157 -2.05 24.28 36.03
N GLY A 158 -2.54 24.36 37.27
CA GLY A 158 -3.95 24.57 37.62
C GLY A 158 -4.63 23.33 38.24
N LYS A 159 -5.91 23.48 38.64
CA LYS A 159 -6.73 22.34 39.12
C LYS A 159 -6.84 21.31 38.00
N GLY A 160 -6.36 20.09 38.25
CA GLY A 160 -6.40 18.99 37.28
C GLY A 160 -7.82 18.77 36.76
N ALA A 161 -7.95 18.50 35.46
CA ALA A 161 -9.23 18.11 34.88
C ALA A 161 -9.57 16.67 35.31
N SER A 162 -10.85 16.36 35.51
CA SER A 162 -11.28 14.97 35.72
C SER A 162 -11.03 14.12 34.47
N ASP A 163 -10.85 12.81 34.65
CA ASP A 163 -10.67 11.87 33.53
C ASP A 163 -11.82 11.92 32.53
N VAL A 164 -13.05 12.12 33.02
CA VAL A 164 -14.23 12.35 32.18
C VAL A 164 -14.06 13.61 31.33
N ALA A 165 -13.60 14.72 31.90
CA ALA A 165 -13.38 15.96 31.17
C ALA A 165 -12.27 15.82 30.11
N VAL A 166 -11.18 15.13 30.42
CA VAL A 166 -10.12 14.85 29.45
C VAL A 166 -10.61 13.93 28.34
N MET A 167 -11.33 12.86 28.67
CA MET A 167 -11.94 11.97 27.66
C MET A 167 -12.86 12.74 26.70
N HIS A 168 -13.68 13.67 27.21
CA HIS A 168 -14.48 14.54 26.34
C HIS A 168 -13.65 15.44 25.42
N ARG A 169 -12.50 15.96 25.89
CA ARG A 169 -11.57 16.75 25.08
C ARG A 169 -10.93 15.89 23.99
N VAL A 170 -10.43 14.70 24.33
CA VAL A 170 -9.88 13.73 23.38
C VAL A 170 -10.92 13.33 22.33
N ARG A 171 -12.16 13.04 22.74
CA ARG A 171 -13.26 12.72 21.83
C ARG A 171 -13.59 13.88 20.88
N ARG A 172 -13.54 15.14 21.35
CA ARG A 172 -13.72 16.32 20.50
C ARG A 172 -12.57 16.50 19.50
N ALA A 173 -11.34 16.21 19.90
CA ALA A 173 -10.19 16.25 18.99
C ALA A 173 -10.31 15.20 17.87
N TRP A 174 -10.70 13.96 18.20
CA TRP A 174 -11.03 12.93 17.20
C TRP A 174 -12.13 13.36 16.23
N LYS A 175 -13.24 13.90 16.76
CA LYS A 175 -14.35 14.39 15.93
C LYS A 175 -13.93 15.53 14.99
N ARG A 176 -13.00 16.38 15.43
CA ARG A 176 -12.46 17.47 14.62
C ARG A 176 -11.73 16.90 13.41
N PHE A 177 -10.80 15.95 13.60
CA PHE A 177 -10.12 15.27 12.49
C PHE A 177 -11.11 14.63 11.51
N THR A 178 -12.06 13.83 12.02
CA THR A 178 -13.03 13.14 11.14
C THR A 178 -13.95 14.13 10.41
N ALA A 179 -14.23 15.32 10.94
CA ALA A 179 -15.08 16.29 10.26
C ALA A 179 -14.53 16.73 8.88
N VAL A 180 -13.20 16.83 8.75
CA VAL A 180 -12.54 17.26 7.50
C VAL A 180 -12.10 16.11 6.60
N CYS A 181 -11.96 14.90 7.14
CA CYS A 181 -11.39 13.75 6.45
C CYS A 181 -12.34 12.54 6.31
N ASP A 182 -13.52 12.53 6.93
CA ASP A 182 -14.45 11.39 6.84
C ASP A 182 -15.43 11.54 5.67
N PRO A 183 -15.25 10.79 4.56
CA PRO A 183 -16.20 10.78 3.46
C PRO A 183 -17.52 10.09 3.80
N PHE A 184 -17.52 9.17 4.79
CA PHE A 184 -18.68 8.31 5.09
C PHE A 184 -18.99 8.36 6.59
N PRO A 185 -19.49 9.51 7.09
CA PRO A 185 -19.78 9.66 8.51
C PRO A 185 -20.81 8.63 8.96
N THR A 186 -20.58 8.06 10.15
CA THR A 186 -21.53 7.17 10.81
C THR A 186 -22.49 7.97 11.70
N LEU A 187 -23.68 7.42 12.00
CA LEU A 187 -24.62 8.10 12.90
C LEU A 187 -24.01 8.30 14.29
N ALA A 188 -24.39 9.42 14.91
CA ALA A 188 -23.95 9.78 16.25
C ALA A 188 -24.29 8.67 17.26
N GLY A 189 -23.27 8.15 17.95
CA GLY A 189 -23.44 7.18 19.04
C GLY A 189 -23.17 5.72 18.66
N GLY A 190 -22.94 5.40 17.37
CA GLY A 190 -22.61 4.03 16.96
C GLY A 190 -23.77 3.04 17.15
N THR A 191 -25.00 3.55 17.13
CA THR A 191 -26.20 2.74 17.13
C THR A 191 -26.35 1.99 15.81
N ARG A 192 -27.00 0.82 15.86
CA ARG A 192 -27.38 0.11 14.63
C ARG A 192 -28.47 0.91 13.93
N MET A 193 -28.36 1.01 12.61
CA MET A 193 -29.33 1.67 11.75
C MET A 193 -30.28 0.65 11.14
N ARG A 194 -31.46 1.08 10.72
CA ARG A 194 -32.29 0.34 9.76
C ARG A 194 -31.73 0.52 8.35
N ARG A 195 -32.00 -0.42 7.45
CA ARG A 195 -31.60 -0.30 6.04
C ARG A 195 -32.08 1.01 5.41
N SER A 196 -33.34 1.39 5.64
CA SER A 196 -33.92 2.66 5.18
C SER A 196 -33.18 3.90 5.69
N GLU A 197 -32.65 3.87 6.92
CA GLU A 197 -31.86 4.98 7.47
C GLU A 197 -30.48 5.07 6.81
N VAL A 198 -29.85 3.92 6.51
CA VAL A 198 -28.58 3.87 5.75
C VAL A 198 -28.79 4.37 4.33
N ASP A 199 -29.86 3.95 3.65
CA ASP A 199 -30.17 4.40 2.29
C ASP A 199 -30.42 5.92 2.26
N ALA A 200 -31.18 6.45 3.23
CA ALA A 200 -31.40 7.89 3.36
C ALA A 200 -30.11 8.66 3.68
N LEU A 201 -29.21 8.09 4.48
CA LEU A 201 -27.89 8.67 4.74
C LEU A 201 -27.05 8.72 3.46
N GLN A 202 -27.00 7.62 2.70
CA GLN A 202 -26.27 7.53 1.43
C GLN A 202 -26.79 8.55 0.41
N GLN A 203 -28.10 8.69 0.27
CA GLN A 203 -28.72 9.67 -0.64
C GLN A 203 -28.43 11.12 -0.26
N ARG A 204 -28.16 11.40 1.02
CA ARG A 204 -27.82 12.74 1.51
C ARG A 204 -26.34 13.08 1.38
N LEU A 205 -25.49 12.10 1.08
CA LEU A 205 -24.07 12.37 0.87
C LEU A 205 -23.88 13.07 -0.46
N ASP A 206 -23.27 14.24 -0.42
CA ASP A 206 -22.76 14.93 -1.60
C ASP A 206 -21.55 14.12 -2.13
N PRO A 207 -21.62 13.57 -3.36
CA PRO A 207 -20.52 12.79 -3.93
C PRO A 207 -19.22 13.59 -4.05
N ASP A 208 -19.29 14.87 -4.43
CA ASP A 208 -18.11 15.71 -4.64
C ASP A 208 -17.44 16.03 -3.30
N ALA A 209 -18.23 16.39 -2.29
CA ALA A 209 -17.72 16.58 -0.94
C ALA A 209 -17.11 15.29 -0.36
N SER A 210 -17.70 14.13 -0.66
CA SER A 210 -17.20 12.82 -0.22
C SER A 210 -15.85 12.51 -0.87
N GLU A 211 -15.70 12.75 -2.18
CA GLU A 211 -14.43 12.56 -2.88
C GLU A 211 -13.35 13.54 -2.41
N VAL A 212 -13.69 14.80 -2.10
CA VAL A 212 -12.75 15.74 -1.46
C VAL A 212 -12.25 15.19 -0.13
N LYS A 213 -13.14 14.68 0.74
CA LYS A 213 -12.72 14.12 2.04
C LYS A 213 -11.93 12.83 1.89
N MET A 214 -12.28 11.98 0.92
CA MET A 214 -11.50 10.80 0.57
C MET A 214 -10.08 11.17 0.13
N ALA A 215 -9.93 12.17 -0.74
CA ALA A 215 -8.63 12.69 -1.18
C ALA A 215 -7.81 13.25 0.00
N ARG A 216 -8.45 14.00 0.91
CA ARG A 216 -7.80 14.49 2.14
C ARG A 216 -7.30 13.34 3.02
N LEU A 217 -8.13 12.32 3.24
CA LEU A 217 -7.77 11.16 4.06
C LEU A 217 -6.59 10.40 3.46
N ARG A 218 -6.64 10.09 2.15
CA ARG A 218 -5.54 9.46 1.42
C ARG A 218 -4.25 10.29 1.51
N TRP A 219 -4.36 11.61 1.35
CA TRP A 219 -3.21 12.52 1.48
C TRP A 219 -2.60 12.46 2.88
N VAL A 220 -3.41 12.50 3.94
CA VAL A 220 -2.93 12.36 5.33
C VAL A 220 -2.20 11.03 5.53
N MET A 221 -2.82 9.93 5.10
CA MET A 221 -2.23 8.59 5.22
C MET A 221 -0.86 8.53 4.55
N ASN A 222 -0.77 8.99 3.31
CA ASN A 222 0.45 8.91 2.52
C ASN A 222 1.53 9.89 3.00
N ARG A 223 1.17 11.05 3.56
CA ARG A 223 2.15 11.97 4.17
C ARG A 223 2.73 11.45 5.47
N LEU A 224 1.95 10.71 6.25
CA LEU A 224 2.45 10.03 7.45
C LEU A 224 3.42 8.89 7.08
N LEU A 225 3.10 8.08 6.06
CA LEU A 225 4.02 7.07 5.55
C LEU A 225 5.29 7.70 4.95
N GLU A 226 5.15 8.78 4.19
CA GLU A 226 6.28 9.54 3.65
C GLU A 226 7.22 10.02 4.76
N ALA A 227 6.68 10.52 5.87
CA ALA A 227 7.51 10.95 7.01
C ALA A 227 8.40 9.83 7.55
N THR A 228 8.01 8.56 7.41
CA THR A 228 8.88 7.42 7.76
C THR A 228 9.96 7.15 6.72
N VAL A 229 9.66 7.30 5.43
CA VAL A 229 10.66 7.18 4.36
C VAL A 229 11.75 8.25 4.53
N GLN A 230 11.36 9.45 4.96
CA GLN A 230 12.27 10.56 5.23
C GLN A 230 13.19 10.33 6.44
N LEU A 231 12.97 9.29 7.25
CA LEU A 231 13.91 8.87 8.31
C LEU A 231 15.13 8.12 7.75
N LEU A 232 15.06 7.65 6.50
CA LEU A 232 16.19 7.05 5.82
C LEU A 232 17.14 8.15 5.35
N ASP A 233 18.45 7.87 5.34
CA ASP A 233 19.44 8.75 4.72
C ASP A 233 19.24 8.85 3.19
N GLU A 234 19.81 9.89 2.60
CA GLU A 234 19.63 10.20 1.18
C GLU A 234 20.09 9.07 0.26
N GLU A 235 21.22 8.43 0.56
CA GLU A 235 21.78 7.33 -0.25
C GLU A 235 20.82 6.13 -0.25
N THR A 236 20.34 5.73 0.92
CA THR A 236 19.35 4.66 1.08
C THR A 236 18.06 5.00 0.35
N ARG A 237 17.56 6.24 0.42
CA ARG A 237 16.36 6.66 -0.32
C ARG A 237 16.58 6.62 -1.83
N ALA A 238 17.70 7.14 -2.31
CA ALA A 238 18.05 7.19 -3.72
C ALA A 238 18.27 5.79 -4.34
N ALA A 239 18.61 4.80 -3.52
CA ALA A 239 18.77 3.42 -3.95
C ALA A 239 17.44 2.73 -4.33
N TRP A 240 16.29 3.28 -3.93
CA TRP A 240 15.00 2.72 -4.32
C TRP A 240 14.59 3.19 -5.72
N THR A 241 14.57 2.24 -6.66
CA THR A 241 14.21 2.46 -8.07
C THR A 241 12.71 2.47 -8.33
N GLY A 242 11.88 2.52 -7.28
CA GLY A 242 10.44 2.70 -7.42
C GLY A 242 9.63 1.42 -7.62
N HIS A 243 10.25 0.23 -7.50
CA HIS A 243 9.49 -1.02 -7.54
C HIS A 243 8.62 -1.16 -6.29
N ILE A 244 7.38 -1.60 -6.48
CA ILE A 244 6.41 -1.84 -5.43
C ILE A 244 5.68 -3.16 -5.65
N SER A 245 5.22 -3.75 -4.55
CA SER A 245 4.15 -4.73 -4.57
C SER A 245 2.90 -4.20 -3.89
N LEU A 246 1.75 -4.40 -4.53
CA LEU A 246 0.46 -3.94 -4.05
C LEU A 246 -0.44 -5.11 -3.65
N ASP A 247 -1.04 -5.00 -2.47
CA ASP A 247 -1.92 -6.00 -1.88
C ASP A 247 -3.02 -5.31 -1.06
N ALA A 248 -4.22 -5.91 -1.01
CA ALA A 248 -5.25 -5.46 -0.07
C ALA A 248 -5.19 -6.30 1.20
N THR A 249 -5.32 -5.64 2.35
CA THR A 249 -5.43 -6.32 3.64
C THR A 249 -6.70 -5.90 4.38
N PRO A 250 -7.45 -6.83 5.00
CA PRO A 250 -8.65 -6.47 5.74
C PRO A 250 -8.28 -5.73 7.03
N ILE A 251 -8.93 -4.58 7.23
CA ILE A 251 -9.01 -3.87 8.50
C ILE A 251 -10.34 -4.26 9.13
N GLU A 252 -10.31 -5.33 9.93
CA GLU A 252 -11.50 -5.83 10.63
C GLU A 252 -12.12 -4.74 11.49
N VAL A 253 -13.43 -4.57 11.32
CA VAL A 253 -14.26 -3.69 12.13
C VAL A 253 -14.59 -4.34 13.46
N TRP A 254 -14.60 -3.56 14.54
CA TRP A 254 -15.11 -3.99 15.83
C TRP A 254 -16.64 -4.19 15.80
N GLY A 255 -17.10 -5.44 15.82
CA GLY A 255 -18.52 -5.79 15.88
C GLY A 255 -18.76 -7.28 15.71
N LYS A 256 -19.88 -7.79 16.26
CA LYS A 256 -20.23 -9.23 16.18
C LYS A 256 -20.85 -9.65 14.85
N ARG A 257 -21.44 -8.71 14.09
CA ARG A 257 -22.18 -8.98 12.85
C ARG A 257 -21.99 -7.85 11.84
N GLY A 258 -21.66 -8.20 10.60
CA GLY A 258 -21.71 -7.29 9.45
C GLY A 258 -23.13 -7.09 8.92
N ASN A 259 -23.26 -6.45 7.75
CA ASN A 259 -24.54 -6.39 7.04
C ASN A 259 -24.88 -7.76 6.41
N PRO A 260 -26.15 -8.05 6.10
CA PRO A 260 -26.50 -9.25 5.33
C PRO A 260 -25.74 -9.30 4.00
N THR A 261 -25.32 -10.49 3.57
CA THR A 261 -24.54 -10.69 2.32
C THR A 261 -25.39 -10.58 1.05
N ASN A 262 -26.71 -10.74 1.15
CA ASN A 262 -27.63 -10.69 0.02
C ASN A 262 -28.53 -9.46 0.10
N ASP A 263 -28.09 -8.36 -0.50
CA ASP A 263 -28.82 -7.08 -0.52
C ASP A 263 -30.25 -7.21 -1.05
N LYS A 264 -30.52 -8.13 -2.00
CA LYS A 264 -31.87 -8.33 -2.56
C LYS A 264 -32.88 -8.89 -1.55
N LYS A 265 -32.41 -9.45 -0.44
CA LYS A 265 -33.25 -10.01 0.62
C LYS A 265 -33.35 -9.08 1.85
N VAL A 266 -32.66 -7.94 1.84
CA VAL A 266 -32.66 -6.99 2.96
C VAL A 266 -33.91 -6.13 2.89
N LYS A 267 -34.71 -6.15 3.95
CA LYS A 267 -35.90 -5.30 4.09
C LYS A 267 -35.51 -3.91 4.60
N PRO A 268 -36.27 -2.86 4.29
CA PRO A 268 -36.02 -1.51 4.82
C PRO A 268 -35.96 -1.41 6.35
N THR A 269 -36.56 -2.35 7.06
CA THR A 269 -36.59 -2.46 8.53
C THR A 269 -35.43 -3.22 9.14
N ASP A 270 -34.61 -3.89 8.33
CA ASP A 270 -33.54 -4.76 8.82
C ASP A 270 -32.41 -3.94 9.46
N SER A 271 -31.82 -4.51 10.52
CA SER A 271 -30.78 -3.84 11.29
C SER A 271 -29.40 -4.00 10.65
N MET A 272 -28.82 -2.87 10.25
CA MET A 272 -27.51 -2.73 9.64
C MET A 272 -26.41 -2.53 10.68
N SER A 273 -25.18 -2.80 10.27
CA SER A 273 -23.96 -2.47 10.98
C SER A 273 -23.83 -0.95 11.12
N PRO A 274 -23.37 -0.44 12.27
CA PRO A 274 -23.02 0.97 12.43
C PRO A 274 -21.88 1.40 11.49
N GLU A 275 -20.97 0.48 11.14
CA GLU A 275 -19.99 0.65 10.05
C GLU A 275 -20.65 0.26 8.73
N TRP A 276 -21.60 1.08 8.30
CA TRP A 276 -22.45 0.79 7.13
C TRP A 276 -21.67 0.78 5.80
N TYR A 277 -20.54 1.49 5.73
CA TYR A 277 -19.66 1.57 4.54
C TYR A 277 -18.66 0.41 4.45
N ALA A 278 -18.46 -0.36 5.53
CA ALA A 278 -17.62 -1.56 5.48
C ALA A 278 -18.28 -2.65 4.63
N GLY A 279 -17.54 -3.72 4.34
CA GLY A 279 -18.02 -4.83 3.51
C GLY A 279 -17.46 -6.18 3.94
N TRP A 280 -17.96 -7.24 3.31
CA TRP A 280 -17.43 -8.59 3.49
C TRP A 280 -16.13 -8.76 2.70
N TYR A 281 -15.07 -9.12 3.42
CA TYR A 281 -13.78 -9.46 2.86
C TYR A 281 -13.58 -10.98 2.93
N ASN A 282 -13.29 -11.60 1.79
CA ASN A 282 -12.96 -13.04 1.72
C ASN A 282 -11.48 -13.23 2.01
N ARG A 283 -11.17 -14.05 3.01
CA ARG A 283 -9.80 -14.46 3.31
C ARG A 283 -9.39 -15.66 2.46
N HIS A 284 -8.10 -15.93 2.45
CA HIS A 284 -7.52 -17.09 1.74
C HIS A 284 -7.97 -18.44 2.31
N ASP A 285 -8.43 -18.48 3.57
CA ASP A 285 -8.99 -19.67 4.24
C ASP A 285 -10.51 -19.81 4.02
N ASP A 286 -11.06 -19.11 3.00
CA ASP A 286 -12.48 -19.02 2.67
C ASP A 286 -13.38 -18.47 3.78
N THR A 287 -12.80 -17.93 4.86
CA THR A 287 -13.57 -17.24 5.89
C THR A 287 -13.88 -15.80 5.47
N GLN A 288 -15.05 -15.31 5.86
CA GLN A 288 -15.46 -13.93 5.60
C GLN A 288 -15.35 -13.09 6.86
N VAL A 289 -14.79 -11.89 6.73
CA VAL A 289 -14.74 -10.91 7.82
C VAL A 289 -15.36 -9.58 7.39
N TRP A 290 -16.07 -8.93 8.31
CA TRP A 290 -16.61 -7.58 8.09
C TRP A 290 -15.52 -6.55 8.32
N ALA A 291 -15.10 -5.87 7.25
CA ALA A 291 -13.88 -5.08 7.25
C ALA A 291 -13.93 -3.92 6.25
N TYR A 292 -13.00 -3.00 6.42
CA TYR A 292 -12.51 -2.17 5.31
C TYR A 292 -11.34 -2.89 4.63
N ALA A 293 -11.10 -2.62 3.35
CA ALA A 293 -9.90 -3.09 2.64
C ALA A 293 -8.88 -1.96 2.59
N MET A 294 -7.72 -2.19 3.20
CA MET A 294 -6.56 -1.30 3.08
C MET A 294 -5.67 -1.80 1.96
N HIS A 295 -5.63 -1.05 0.87
CA HIS A 295 -4.74 -1.22 -0.27
C HIS A 295 -3.37 -0.66 0.13
N LEU A 296 -2.31 -1.47 0.04
CA LEU A 296 -0.97 -1.12 0.50
C LEU A 296 0.04 -1.31 -0.61
N ALA A 297 0.84 -0.27 -0.90
CA ALA A 297 2.06 -0.41 -1.68
C ALA A 297 3.26 -0.57 -0.75
N VAL A 298 3.93 -1.70 -0.88
CA VAL A 298 5.18 -2.02 -0.17
C VAL A 298 6.34 -1.91 -1.15
N ALA A 299 7.36 -1.13 -0.81
CA ALA A 299 8.57 -1.01 -1.61
C ALA A 299 9.30 -2.35 -1.69
N THR A 300 9.79 -2.68 -2.88
CA THR A 300 10.53 -3.90 -3.17
C THR A 300 11.86 -3.56 -3.83
N PRO A 301 12.92 -4.33 -3.59
CA PRO A 301 14.19 -4.14 -4.28
C PRO A 301 14.06 -4.53 -5.77
N ASP A 302 14.93 -3.96 -6.61
CA ASP A 302 15.17 -4.50 -7.96
C ASP A 302 15.87 -5.87 -7.82
N PRO A 303 15.33 -6.96 -8.42
CA PRO A 303 15.96 -8.27 -8.32
C PRO A 303 17.35 -8.37 -9.00
N TYR A 304 17.68 -7.49 -9.94
CA TYR A 304 18.95 -7.51 -10.67
C TYR A 304 19.96 -6.51 -10.13
N ASN A 305 19.49 -5.43 -9.50
CA ASN A 305 20.33 -4.43 -8.86
C ASN A 305 19.76 -4.06 -7.48
N PRO A 306 19.82 -4.98 -6.50
CA PRO A 306 19.20 -4.74 -5.21
C PRO A 306 19.94 -3.63 -4.46
N GLY A 307 19.35 -2.44 -4.45
CA GLY A 307 19.79 -1.33 -3.62
C GLY A 307 19.48 -1.55 -2.13
N PRO A 308 20.21 -0.90 -1.22
CA PRO A 308 19.88 -0.91 0.21
C PRO A 308 18.60 -0.12 0.44
N PHE A 309 17.45 -0.80 0.51
CA PHE A 309 16.18 -0.17 0.93
C PHE A 309 15.37 -1.15 1.80
N PRO A 310 14.93 -0.76 3.00
CA PRO A 310 14.10 -1.62 3.83
C PRO A 310 12.71 -1.83 3.22
N VAL A 311 12.11 -2.99 3.51
CA VAL A 311 10.74 -3.28 3.06
C VAL A 311 9.75 -2.40 3.83
N LEU A 312 9.32 -1.28 3.25
CA LEU A 312 8.43 -0.31 3.88
C LEU A 312 7.10 -0.19 3.13
N ALA A 313 6.01 0.08 3.84
CA ALA A 313 4.80 0.60 3.20
C ALA A 313 5.04 2.05 2.82
N VAL A 314 4.97 2.37 1.53
CA VAL A 314 5.27 3.71 0.99
C VAL A 314 4.01 4.49 0.64
N ALA A 315 2.88 3.82 0.44
CA ALA A 315 1.58 4.46 0.26
C ALA A 315 0.45 3.48 0.58
N ALA A 316 -0.71 4.03 0.91
CA ALA A 316 -1.91 3.31 1.28
C ALA A 316 -3.18 4.04 0.83
N SER A 317 -4.24 3.27 0.64
CA SER A 317 -5.61 3.76 0.46
C SER A 317 -6.56 2.78 1.13
N MET A 318 -7.74 3.23 1.55
CA MET A 318 -8.75 2.38 2.16
C MET A 318 -10.07 2.51 1.41
N ASP A 319 -10.83 1.43 1.33
CA ASP A 319 -12.20 1.45 0.80
C ASP A 319 -13.01 0.25 1.34
N THR A 320 -14.25 0.10 0.88
CA THR A 320 -15.00 -1.14 1.02
C THR A 320 -14.30 -2.28 0.26
N PRO A 321 -14.21 -3.50 0.80
CA PRO A 321 -13.69 -4.65 0.06
C PRO A 321 -14.30 -4.82 -1.34
N ASN A 322 -13.46 -5.14 -2.32
CA ASN A 322 -13.79 -5.31 -3.75
C ASN A 322 -14.41 -4.07 -4.44
N LYS A 323 -14.41 -2.91 -3.79
CA LYS A 323 -14.89 -1.66 -4.38
C LYS A 323 -13.71 -0.83 -4.89
N ARG A 324 -13.77 -0.41 -6.16
CA ARG A 324 -12.82 0.53 -6.77
C ARG A 324 -11.35 0.12 -6.60
N SER A 325 -11.03 -1.18 -6.69
CA SER A 325 -9.66 -1.68 -6.46
C SER A 325 -8.64 -1.03 -7.40
N GLY A 326 -9.00 -0.88 -8.68
CA GLY A 326 -8.16 -0.22 -9.69
C GLY A 326 -7.91 1.25 -9.37
N GLU A 327 -8.97 2.02 -9.06
CA GLU A 327 -8.84 3.43 -8.70
C GLU A 327 -8.03 3.64 -7.41
N ASN A 328 -8.22 2.78 -6.40
CA ASN A 328 -7.42 2.83 -5.17
C ASN A 328 -5.94 2.55 -5.43
N ALA A 329 -5.62 1.59 -6.29
CA ALA A 329 -4.25 1.31 -6.71
C ALA A 329 -3.65 2.49 -7.51
N THR A 330 -4.43 3.06 -8.44
CA THR A 330 -4.05 4.26 -9.19
C THR A 330 -3.77 5.45 -8.28
N ALA A 331 -4.60 5.69 -7.27
CA ALA A 331 -4.41 6.77 -6.30
C ALA A 331 -3.13 6.58 -5.47
N ILE A 332 -2.81 5.34 -5.08
CA ILE A 332 -1.58 4.99 -4.38
C ILE A 332 -0.35 5.30 -5.24
N CYS A 333 -0.30 4.78 -6.47
CA CYS A 333 0.81 5.00 -7.40
C CYS A 333 0.98 6.48 -7.76
N ARG A 334 -0.12 7.18 -8.03
CA ARG A 334 -0.11 8.62 -8.27
C ARG A 334 0.50 9.37 -7.10
N SER A 335 0.10 9.02 -5.88
CA SER A 335 0.61 9.68 -4.68
C SER A 335 2.12 9.47 -4.51
N ILE A 336 2.66 8.30 -4.87
CA ILE A 336 4.11 8.03 -4.84
C ILE A 336 4.85 8.96 -5.82
N VAL A 337 4.39 9.01 -7.08
CA VAL A 337 5.00 9.84 -8.14
C VAL A 337 4.89 11.34 -7.83
N GLU A 338 3.73 11.80 -7.34
CA GLU A 338 3.52 13.20 -6.94
C GLU A 338 4.42 13.66 -5.79
N ARG A 339 4.93 12.72 -4.98
CA ARG A 339 5.92 13.01 -3.93
C ARG A 339 7.37 12.95 -4.42
N GLY A 340 7.58 12.78 -5.72
CA GLY A 340 8.90 12.81 -6.37
C GLY A 340 9.63 11.47 -6.40
N HIS A 341 8.98 10.36 -6.03
CA HIS A 341 9.58 9.04 -6.08
C HIS A 341 9.50 8.42 -7.48
N PRO A 342 10.48 7.59 -7.89
CA PRO A 342 10.47 6.93 -9.19
C PRO A 342 9.34 5.91 -9.31
N ALA A 343 8.95 5.63 -10.56
CA ALA A 343 8.07 4.53 -10.90
C ALA A 343 8.89 3.39 -11.52
N GLY A 344 8.81 2.20 -10.93
CA GLY A 344 9.47 0.99 -11.41
C GLY A 344 8.45 -0.08 -11.82
N ASP A 345 8.67 -1.30 -11.35
CA ASP A 345 7.71 -2.39 -11.52
C ASP A 345 6.63 -2.33 -10.44
N MET A 346 5.39 -2.54 -10.83
CA MET A 346 4.27 -2.69 -9.91
C MET A 346 3.74 -4.12 -9.98
N VAL A 347 4.00 -4.88 -8.92
CA VAL A 347 3.58 -6.29 -8.79
C VAL A 347 2.28 -6.39 -8.01
N THR A 348 1.24 -6.99 -8.58
CA THR A 348 -0.07 -7.13 -7.92
C THR A 348 -0.61 -8.54 -7.96
N ASP A 349 -1.57 -8.86 -7.09
CA ASP A 349 -2.28 -10.13 -7.14
C ASP A 349 -3.28 -10.23 -8.32
N ARG A 350 -3.89 -11.41 -8.47
CA ARG A 350 -4.92 -11.69 -9.48
C ARG A 350 -6.23 -10.93 -9.25
N GLY A 351 -6.46 -10.42 -8.04
CA GLY A 351 -7.59 -9.59 -7.64
C GLY A 351 -7.52 -8.19 -8.25
N TYR A 352 -6.33 -7.66 -8.49
CA TYR A 352 -6.15 -6.43 -9.28
C TYR A 352 -6.02 -6.75 -10.76
N PHE A 353 -4.90 -7.39 -11.14
CA PHE A 353 -4.50 -7.57 -12.52
C PHE A 353 -5.55 -8.33 -13.34
N GLY A 354 -6.11 -9.39 -12.77
CA GLY A 354 -7.12 -10.21 -13.44
C GLY A 354 -8.55 -9.67 -13.37
N GLN A 355 -8.86 -8.64 -12.58
CA GLN A 355 -10.26 -8.20 -12.37
C GLN A 355 -10.53 -6.78 -12.84
N CYS A 356 -9.61 -5.86 -12.59
CA CYS A 356 -9.84 -4.43 -12.82
C CYS A 356 -9.98 -4.12 -14.32
N LEU A 357 -10.74 -3.09 -14.64
CA LEU A 357 -10.85 -2.60 -16.01
C LEU A 357 -9.56 -1.90 -16.43
N ALA A 358 -9.24 -1.95 -17.72
CA ALA A 358 -8.02 -1.32 -18.24
C ALA A 358 -8.00 0.20 -18.00
N GLU A 359 -9.17 0.84 -18.07
CA GLU A 359 -9.32 2.29 -17.88
C GLU A 359 -9.13 2.75 -16.42
N ASP A 360 -9.49 1.91 -15.45
CA ASP A 360 -9.37 2.24 -14.02
C ASP A 360 -8.00 1.85 -13.44
N PHE A 361 -7.30 0.92 -14.09
CA PHE A 361 -6.08 0.30 -13.56
C PHE A 361 -4.91 0.31 -14.55
N ASN A 362 -4.93 -0.48 -15.62
CA ASN A 362 -3.74 -0.64 -16.47
C ASN A 362 -3.24 0.67 -17.08
N ARG A 363 -4.12 1.36 -17.83
CA ARG A 363 -3.79 2.60 -18.51
C ARG A 363 -3.31 3.70 -17.57
N PRO A 364 -4.00 4.01 -16.45
CA PRO A 364 -3.52 5.06 -15.55
C PRO A 364 -2.22 4.71 -14.83
N ILE A 365 -1.98 3.43 -14.50
CA ILE A 365 -0.72 3.00 -13.89
C ILE A 365 0.44 3.11 -14.89
N GLU A 366 0.27 2.65 -16.12
CA GLU A 366 1.27 2.80 -17.18
C GLU A 366 1.55 4.28 -17.50
N ALA A 367 0.51 5.13 -17.48
CA ALA A 367 0.66 6.57 -17.68
C ALA A 367 1.48 7.25 -16.56
N LEU A 368 1.54 6.65 -15.38
CA LEU A 368 2.41 7.08 -14.27
C LEU A 368 3.85 6.56 -14.41
N GLY A 369 4.15 5.76 -15.44
CA GLY A 369 5.49 5.23 -15.71
C GLY A 369 5.78 3.87 -15.08
N TYR A 370 4.81 3.24 -14.41
CA TYR A 370 4.99 1.90 -13.86
C TYR A 370 4.87 0.84 -14.95
N ARG A 371 5.68 -0.21 -14.84
CA ARG A 371 5.47 -1.46 -15.57
C ARG A 371 4.67 -2.43 -14.72
N LEU A 372 3.46 -2.78 -15.17
CA LEU A 372 2.59 -3.71 -14.44
C LEU A 372 3.03 -5.16 -14.60
N ILE A 373 3.03 -5.88 -13.49
CA ILE A 373 3.35 -7.31 -13.44
C ILE A 373 2.30 -8.01 -12.56
N GLY A 374 1.65 -9.02 -13.10
CA GLY A 374 0.60 -9.77 -12.44
C GLY A 374 0.56 -11.23 -12.86
N ASP A 375 -0.44 -11.92 -12.33
CA ASP A 375 -0.73 -13.31 -12.64
C ASP A 375 -2.20 -13.45 -13.10
N TYR A 376 -2.50 -14.56 -13.77
CA TYR A 376 -3.78 -14.78 -14.44
C TYR A 376 -4.69 -15.73 -13.64
N LYS A 377 -5.99 -15.53 -13.73
CA LYS A 377 -6.98 -16.48 -13.23
C LYS A 377 -7.06 -17.72 -14.10
N LYS A 378 -7.68 -18.80 -13.58
CA LYS A 378 -7.83 -20.07 -14.31
C LYS A 378 -8.58 -19.92 -15.65
N ASP A 379 -9.58 -19.04 -15.69
CA ASP A 379 -10.38 -18.67 -16.86
C ASP A 379 -9.67 -17.69 -17.81
N GLN A 380 -8.44 -17.28 -17.47
CA GLN A 380 -7.60 -16.34 -18.23
C GLN A 380 -6.32 -17.01 -18.76
N LEU A 381 -6.32 -18.35 -18.90
CA LEU A 381 -5.19 -19.13 -19.40
C LEU A 381 -5.44 -19.67 -20.81
N GLY A 382 -4.39 -19.77 -21.61
CA GLY A 382 -4.47 -20.13 -23.04
C GLY A 382 -4.83 -18.94 -23.93
N VAL A 383 -5.44 -19.22 -25.10
CA VAL A 383 -5.80 -18.16 -26.06
C VAL A 383 -6.95 -17.32 -25.51
N MET A 384 -6.69 -16.04 -25.32
CA MET A 384 -7.67 -15.06 -24.82
C MET A 384 -8.34 -14.30 -25.97
N ALA A 385 -7.59 -13.98 -27.01
CA ALA A 385 -8.09 -13.27 -28.18
C ALA A 385 -7.23 -13.57 -29.42
N THR A 386 -7.81 -13.41 -30.60
CA THR A 386 -7.07 -13.34 -31.86
C THR A 386 -7.12 -11.91 -32.36
N VAL A 387 -5.95 -11.28 -32.52
CA VAL A 387 -5.84 -9.85 -32.81
C VAL A 387 -4.87 -9.65 -33.98
N ARG A 388 -5.36 -9.07 -35.08
CA ARG A 388 -4.56 -8.79 -36.29
C ARG A 388 -3.73 -10.00 -36.78
N GLY A 389 -4.31 -11.21 -36.73
CA GLY A 389 -3.63 -12.45 -37.13
C GLY A 389 -2.60 -13.00 -36.14
N SER A 390 -2.53 -12.46 -34.93
CA SER A 390 -1.78 -13.00 -33.79
C SER A 390 -2.73 -13.58 -32.74
N ILE A 391 -2.23 -14.44 -31.85
CA ILE A 391 -2.98 -14.93 -30.70
C ILE A 391 -2.44 -14.29 -29.41
N LEU A 392 -3.33 -13.78 -28.57
CA LEU A 392 -3.00 -13.28 -27.23
C LEU A 392 -3.06 -14.44 -26.25
N VAL A 393 -1.93 -14.80 -25.65
CA VAL A 393 -1.82 -15.89 -24.68
C VAL A 393 -1.09 -15.37 -23.44
N GLU A 394 -1.76 -15.35 -22.29
CA GLU A 394 -1.23 -14.87 -20.99
C GLU A 394 -0.43 -13.56 -21.09
N GLY A 395 -1.01 -12.59 -21.80
CA GLY A 395 -0.58 -11.19 -21.87
C GLY A 395 0.38 -10.82 -22.97
N ASN A 396 0.84 -11.78 -23.78
CA ASN A 396 1.67 -11.48 -24.94
C ASN A 396 1.07 -12.02 -26.24
N PHE A 397 1.41 -11.36 -27.34
CA PHE A 397 1.02 -11.76 -28.68
C PHE A 397 2.00 -12.78 -29.24
N TYR A 398 1.48 -13.87 -29.77
CA TYR A 398 2.25 -14.95 -30.38
C TYR A 398 1.80 -15.19 -31.82
N SER A 399 2.67 -15.87 -32.58
CA SER A 399 2.30 -16.47 -33.86
C SER A 399 1.07 -17.38 -33.68
N PRO A 400 0.10 -17.36 -34.61
CA PRO A 400 -1.07 -18.23 -34.55
C PRO A 400 -0.71 -19.73 -34.65
N ASN A 401 0.48 -20.05 -35.17
CA ASN A 401 0.96 -21.44 -35.31
C ASN A 401 1.69 -21.96 -34.06
N MET A 402 1.53 -21.31 -32.92
CA MET A 402 2.13 -21.80 -31.68
C MET A 402 1.48 -23.14 -31.28
N PRO A 403 2.25 -24.22 -31.08
CA PRO A 403 1.70 -25.53 -30.73
C PRO A 403 0.81 -25.50 -29.47
N GLN A 404 -0.26 -26.29 -29.47
CA GLN A 404 -1.25 -26.30 -28.38
C GLN A 404 -0.63 -26.61 -27.01
N HIS A 405 0.35 -27.52 -26.93
CA HIS A 405 1.04 -27.84 -25.68
C HIS A 405 1.86 -26.67 -25.08
N LEU A 406 2.19 -25.64 -25.87
CA LEU A 406 2.82 -24.40 -25.41
C LEU A 406 1.79 -23.34 -25.01
N ILE A 407 0.63 -23.33 -25.70
CA ILE A 407 -0.53 -22.51 -25.33
C ILE A 407 -1.05 -22.93 -23.93
N ASP A 408 -1.21 -24.23 -23.71
CA ASP A 408 -1.75 -24.76 -22.46
C ASP A 408 -0.69 -24.98 -21.36
N ALA A 409 0.54 -24.50 -21.56
CA ALA A 409 1.67 -24.76 -20.66
C ALA A 409 1.36 -24.46 -19.18
N LYS A 410 0.69 -23.33 -18.89
CA LYS A 410 0.32 -22.97 -17.52
C LYS A 410 -0.83 -23.83 -16.97
N LYS A 411 -1.78 -24.25 -17.82
CA LYS A 411 -2.86 -25.17 -17.42
C LYS A 411 -2.29 -26.53 -17.03
N THR A 412 -1.36 -27.07 -17.82
CA THR A 412 -0.66 -28.32 -17.51
C THR A 412 0.14 -28.19 -16.21
N PHE A 413 0.89 -27.09 -16.04
CA PHE A 413 1.61 -26.84 -14.78
C PHE A 413 0.69 -26.78 -13.56
N ASN A 414 -0.49 -26.18 -13.68
CA ASN A 414 -1.45 -26.14 -12.57
C ASN A 414 -2.03 -27.52 -12.21
N GLN A 415 -1.86 -28.54 -13.06
CA GLN A 415 -2.28 -29.93 -12.82
C GLN A 415 -1.14 -30.80 -12.30
N ASP A 416 0.05 -30.70 -12.90
CA ASP A 416 1.19 -31.57 -12.60
C ASP A 416 2.19 -30.99 -11.59
N ASN A 417 2.16 -29.66 -11.39
CA ASN A 417 3.11 -28.89 -10.58
C ASN A 417 4.60 -29.09 -10.98
N ASP A 418 4.88 -29.53 -12.22
CA ASP A 418 6.24 -29.73 -12.71
C ASP A 418 6.84 -28.42 -13.25
N TRP A 419 7.56 -27.73 -12.36
CA TRP A 419 8.23 -26.47 -12.68
C TRP A 419 9.28 -26.60 -13.79
N LYS A 420 10.03 -27.72 -13.86
CA LYS A 420 11.10 -27.88 -14.85
C LYS A 420 10.50 -28.00 -16.25
N SER A 421 9.46 -28.82 -16.39
CA SER A 421 8.74 -28.96 -17.66
C SER A 421 8.03 -27.67 -18.05
N TYR A 422 7.39 -26.98 -17.09
CA TYR A 422 6.78 -25.67 -17.33
C TYR A 422 7.79 -24.66 -17.88
N GLN A 423 8.94 -24.50 -17.23
CA GLN A 423 9.99 -23.60 -17.68
C GLN A 423 10.54 -23.95 -19.06
N LYS A 424 10.66 -25.26 -19.39
CA LYS A 424 11.03 -25.69 -20.74
C LYS A 424 10.00 -25.25 -21.78
N ARG A 425 8.70 -25.44 -21.50
CA ARG A 425 7.60 -25.00 -22.37
C ARG A 425 7.58 -23.48 -22.54
N ILE A 426 7.76 -22.71 -21.46
CA ILE A 426 7.81 -21.23 -21.55
C ILE A 426 9.00 -20.74 -22.39
N ARG A 427 10.18 -21.35 -22.24
CA ARG A 427 11.33 -21.07 -23.11
C ARG A 427 11.02 -21.39 -24.58
N GLN A 428 10.39 -22.52 -24.87
CA GLN A 428 9.98 -22.86 -26.24
C GLN A 428 8.93 -21.87 -26.78
N ARG A 429 8.01 -21.42 -25.94
CA ARG A 429 7.00 -20.44 -26.28
C ARG A 429 7.59 -19.10 -26.73
N SER A 430 8.75 -18.72 -26.17
CA SER A 430 9.45 -17.48 -26.55
C SER A 430 9.84 -17.42 -28.03
N PHE A 431 10.06 -18.57 -28.69
CA PHE A 431 10.35 -18.60 -30.13
C PHE A 431 9.17 -18.08 -30.98
N PHE A 432 7.94 -18.31 -30.52
CA PHE A 432 6.71 -17.91 -31.21
C PHE A 432 6.25 -16.50 -30.84
N LEU A 433 6.95 -15.81 -29.93
CA LEU A 433 6.57 -14.47 -29.46
C LEU A 433 6.63 -13.46 -30.62
N ALA A 434 5.54 -12.72 -30.83
CA ALA A 434 5.54 -11.62 -31.79
C ALA A 434 6.52 -10.54 -31.32
N LYS A 435 7.47 -10.17 -32.18
CA LYS A 435 8.56 -9.27 -31.82
C LYS A 435 8.05 -7.85 -31.72
N ARG A 436 8.10 -7.27 -30.52
CA ARG A 436 7.74 -5.87 -30.30
C ARG A 436 8.86 -4.96 -30.84
N HIS A 437 8.54 -4.13 -31.84
CA HIS A 437 9.47 -3.14 -32.41
C HIS A 437 9.31 -1.75 -31.78
N ASP A 438 8.07 -1.42 -31.41
CA ASP A 438 7.66 -0.16 -30.81
C ASP A 438 6.44 -0.45 -29.89
N LYS A 439 5.96 0.54 -29.12
CA LYS A 439 4.91 0.39 -28.12
C LYS A 439 3.74 -0.48 -28.59
N ASN A 440 3.27 -0.27 -29.82
CA ASN A 440 2.10 -0.96 -30.38
C ASN A 440 2.40 -1.69 -31.70
N ARG A 441 3.67 -1.89 -32.08
CA ARG A 441 4.04 -2.54 -33.35
C ARG A 441 4.69 -3.89 -33.09
N TYR A 442 4.12 -4.92 -33.71
CA TYR A 442 4.53 -6.30 -33.55
C TYR A 442 4.90 -6.91 -34.90
N ALA A 443 6.02 -7.61 -34.96
CA ALA A 443 6.49 -8.30 -36.16
C ALA A 443 6.41 -9.82 -36.02
N CYS A 444 6.20 -10.48 -37.14
CA CYS A 444 6.15 -11.93 -37.24
C CYS A 444 7.50 -12.53 -36.76
N PRO A 445 7.49 -13.54 -35.87
CA PRO A 445 8.72 -14.15 -35.38
C PRO A 445 9.54 -14.84 -36.48
N ALA A 446 8.88 -15.25 -37.58
CA ALA A 446 9.51 -15.87 -38.74
C ALA A 446 10.17 -14.89 -39.72
N LEU A 447 10.16 -13.58 -39.43
CA LEU A 447 10.74 -12.55 -40.29
C LEU A 447 11.99 -11.89 -39.73
N GLY A 448 12.80 -11.40 -40.68
CA GLY A 448 14.01 -10.62 -40.46
C GLY A 448 15.24 -11.46 -40.10
N THR A 449 16.37 -10.78 -39.95
CA THR A 449 17.68 -11.39 -39.63
C THR A 449 17.73 -12.05 -38.24
N ARG A 450 16.75 -11.73 -37.38
CA ARG A 450 16.58 -12.32 -36.04
C ARG A 450 15.43 -13.32 -35.98
N ALA A 451 15.01 -13.94 -37.10
CA ALA A 451 13.95 -14.95 -37.13
C ALA A 451 14.18 -16.06 -36.07
N THR A 452 13.12 -16.41 -35.35
CA THR A 452 13.15 -17.41 -34.24
C THR A 452 12.40 -18.69 -34.59
N VAL A 453 11.56 -18.66 -35.63
CA VAL A 453 10.72 -19.76 -36.09
C VAL A 453 10.86 -19.89 -37.60
N SER A 454 10.93 -21.12 -38.09
CA SER A 454 10.76 -21.42 -39.52
C SER A 454 9.28 -21.63 -39.81
N CYS A 455 8.73 -20.96 -40.83
CA CYS A 455 7.30 -20.97 -41.13
C CYS A 455 7.04 -21.30 -42.60
N PRO A 456 6.28 -22.37 -42.92
CA PRO A 456 5.99 -22.78 -44.29
C PRO A 456 5.26 -21.71 -45.14
N VAL A 457 4.51 -20.83 -44.48
CA VAL A 457 3.76 -19.71 -45.08
C VAL A 457 4.70 -18.64 -45.66
N ARG A 458 5.93 -18.57 -45.13
CA ARG A 458 6.98 -17.63 -45.51
C ARG A 458 8.25 -18.43 -45.84
N PRO A 459 8.26 -19.14 -46.99
CA PRO A 459 9.42 -19.94 -47.40
C PRO A 459 10.69 -19.09 -47.58
N ASP A 460 10.54 -17.78 -47.83
CA ASP A 460 11.64 -16.81 -47.96
C ASP A 460 12.17 -16.28 -46.60
N GLY A 461 11.69 -16.81 -45.47
CA GLY A 461 12.28 -16.53 -44.16
C GLY A 461 13.42 -17.50 -43.86
N PRO A 462 14.66 -17.05 -43.56
CA PRO A 462 15.32 -15.77 -43.84
C PRO A 462 16.09 -15.80 -45.18
N LEU A 463 16.00 -14.75 -46.01
CA LEU A 463 17.06 -14.41 -46.97
C LEU A 463 18.33 -14.08 -46.18
N ARG A 464 19.22 -15.08 -46.03
CA ARG A 464 20.58 -14.87 -45.53
C ARG A 464 21.40 -14.16 -46.60
N ILE A 465 21.68 -12.88 -46.39
CA ILE A 465 22.94 -12.32 -46.86
C ILE A 465 23.97 -12.59 -45.75
N GLY A 466 24.55 -13.80 -45.73
CA GLY A 466 25.66 -14.16 -44.82
C GLY A 466 25.64 -15.59 -44.26
N PRO A 467 26.81 -16.20 -43.99
CA PRO A 467 26.92 -17.58 -43.54
C PRO A 467 26.25 -17.81 -42.19
N ALA A 468 25.66 -18.99 -42.05
CA ALA A 468 25.00 -19.48 -40.87
C ALA A 468 25.93 -19.55 -39.65
N PRO A 469 25.56 -19.02 -38.47
CA PRO A 469 26.02 -19.65 -37.24
C PRO A 469 25.37 -21.04 -37.16
N ALA A 470 26.20 -22.08 -37.14
CA ALA A 470 25.85 -23.50 -37.30
C ALA A 470 25.05 -24.13 -36.14
N SER A 471 24.42 -23.34 -35.25
CA SER A 471 23.90 -23.85 -33.96
C SER A 471 22.53 -23.31 -33.52
N LYS A 472 21.78 -22.60 -34.37
CA LYS A 472 20.39 -22.24 -34.03
C LYS A 472 19.43 -23.35 -34.48
N GLU A 473 19.09 -24.25 -33.56
CA GLU A 473 17.90 -25.10 -33.70
C GLU A 473 16.68 -24.20 -33.86
N TYR A 474 16.11 -24.15 -35.07
CA TYR A 474 14.85 -23.46 -35.30
C TYR A 474 13.70 -24.37 -34.86
N VAL A 475 12.74 -23.84 -34.10
CA VAL A 475 11.47 -24.54 -33.93
C VAL A 475 10.67 -24.37 -35.22
N VAL A 476 10.30 -25.49 -35.84
CA VAL A 476 9.42 -25.51 -37.01
C VAL A 476 8.00 -25.22 -36.53
N ALA A 477 7.36 -24.19 -37.08
CA ALA A 477 5.93 -24.02 -36.90
C ALA A 477 5.22 -25.15 -37.67
N HIS A 478 4.53 -26.02 -36.95
CA HIS A 478 3.72 -27.06 -37.58
C HIS A 478 2.44 -26.44 -38.16
N ASP A 479 2.09 -26.93 -39.35
CA ASP A 479 0.98 -26.59 -40.24
C ASP A 479 0.72 -25.11 -40.54
N ALA A 480 0.63 -24.76 -41.82
CA ALA A 480 0.23 -23.41 -42.22
C ALA A 480 -1.19 -23.12 -41.70
N PRO A 481 -1.47 -21.94 -41.13
CA PRO A 481 -2.81 -21.61 -40.72
C PRO A 481 -3.70 -21.58 -41.96
N GLU A 482 -4.89 -22.20 -41.89
CA GLU A 482 -5.84 -22.27 -43.01
C GLU A 482 -6.15 -20.89 -43.60
N HIS A 483 -6.17 -19.86 -42.75
CA HIS A 483 -6.36 -18.48 -43.14
C HIS A 483 -5.22 -17.60 -42.64
N ARG A 484 -4.51 -16.93 -43.56
CA ARG A 484 -3.41 -16.02 -43.25
C ARG A 484 -3.96 -14.69 -42.72
N GLY A 485 -3.85 -14.45 -41.41
CA GLY A 485 -4.17 -13.15 -40.82
C GLY A 485 -3.11 -12.08 -41.10
N ASP A 486 -3.39 -10.81 -40.72
CA ASP A 486 -2.53 -9.64 -41.01
C ASP A 486 -1.05 -9.84 -40.61
N LEU A 487 -0.76 -10.38 -39.41
CA LEU A 487 0.61 -10.64 -38.98
C LEU A 487 1.35 -11.58 -39.94
N CYS A 488 0.68 -12.61 -40.43
CA CYS A 488 1.23 -13.58 -41.36
C CYS A 488 1.34 -13.01 -42.78
N SER A 489 0.46 -12.11 -43.21
CA SER A 489 0.42 -11.54 -44.56
C SER A 489 1.33 -10.30 -44.69
N GLN A 490 1.18 -9.32 -43.79
CA GLN A 490 1.91 -8.04 -43.79
C GLN A 490 3.28 -8.15 -43.13
N GLY A 491 3.44 -9.06 -42.16
CA GLY A 491 4.70 -9.33 -41.48
C GLY A 491 4.99 -8.41 -40.30
N THR A 492 4.43 -7.21 -40.31
CA THR A 492 4.38 -6.31 -39.15
C THR A 492 2.97 -5.73 -39.05
N VAL A 493 2.42 -5.69 -37.84
CA VAL A 493 1.09 -5.16 -37.56
C VAL A 493 1.16 -4.14 -36.43
N LYS A 494 0.26 -3.15 -36.49
CA LYS A 494 -0.02 -2.26 -35.36
C LYS A 494 -1.21 -2.83 -34.60
N ILE A 495 -1.06 -3.07 -33.30
CA ILE A 495 -2.13 -3.54 -32.41
C ILE A 495 -2.44 -2.41 -31.44
N GLU A 496 -3.61 -1.79 -31.60
CA GLU A 496 -4.11 -0.77 -30.69
C GLU A 496 -5.03 -1.38 -29.64
N SER A 497 -5.22 -0.68 -28.52
CA SER A 497 -6.14 -1.07 -27.44
C SER A 497 -7.51 -1.51 -27.96
N LYS A 498 -8.09 -0.75 -28.90
CA LYS A 498 -9.38 -1.06 -29.53
C LYS A 498 -9.41 -2.39 -30.28
N ASP A 499 -8.26 -2.84 -30.82
CA ASP A 499 -8.15 -4.11 -31.54
C ASP A 499 -8.13 -5.31 -30.56
N VAL A 500 -7.66 -5.09 -29.33
CA VAL A 500 -7.61 -6.11 -28.26
C VAL A 500 -8.94 -6.18 -27.50
N GLY A 501 -9.64 -5.06 -27.41
CA GLY A 501 -10.94 -4.94 -26.76
C GLY A 501 -10.86 -5.23 -25.25
N PRO A 502 -11.77 -6.04 -24.68
CA PRO A 502 -11.84 -6.26 -23.23
C PRO A 502 -10.62 -6.99 -22.63
N TYR A 503 -9.77 -7.59 -23.47
CA TYR A 503 -8.57 -8.31 -23.05
C TYR A 503 -7.33 -7.41 -22.90
N GLU A 504 -7.43 -6.12 -23.23
CA GLU A 504 -6.32 -5.16 -23.03
C GLU A 504 -5.81 -5.17 -21.59
N LYS A 505 -6.72 -5.29 -20.61
CA LYS A 505 -6.38 -5.38 -19.18
C LYS A 505 -5.47 -6.56 -18.81
N LEU A 506 -5.40 -7.56 -19.69
CA LEU A 506 -4.60 -8.77 -19.48
C LEU A 506 -3.29 -8.72 -20.27
N VAL A 507 -3.01 -7.65 -21.02
CA VAL A 507 -1.72 -7.47 -21.71
C VAL A 507 -0.65 -7.12 -20.68
N GLN A 508 0.53 -7.72 -20.82
CA GLN A 508 1.68 -7.47 -19.95
C GLN A 508 2.96 -7.40 -20.78
N ASP A 509 3.89 -6.54 -20.37
CA ASP A 509 5.19 -6.41 -21.04
C ASP A 509 6.04 -7.68 -20.96
N LEU A 510 6.09 -8.32 -19.78
CA LEU A 510 6.91 -9.51 -19.56
C LEU A 510 6.16 -10.78 -19.98
N GLN A 511 6.89 -11.73 -20.57
CA GLN A 511 6.38 -13.07 -20.81
C GLN A 511 6.01 -13.75 -19.49
N HIS A 512 4.73 -14.07 -19.32
CA HIS A 512 4.26 -14.78 -18.13
C HIS A 512 4.99 -16.11 -17.93
N GLY A 513 5.39 -16.37 -16.68
CA GLY A 513 6.15 -17.57 -16.31
C GLY A 513 7.59 -17.61 -16.80
N SER A 514 8.08 -16.60 -17.54
CA SER A 514 9.51 -16.51 -17.85
C SER A 514 10.33 -16.34 -16.56
N GLN A 515 11.63 -16.64 -16.61
CA GLN A 515 12.51 -16.40 -15.46
C GLN A 515 12.50 -14.93 -15.04
N GLU A 516 12.49 -14.02 -16.01
CA GLU A 516 12.44 -12.58 -15.75
C GLU A 516 11.15 -12.15 -15.04
N TRP A 517 10.01 -12.72 -15.44
CA TRP A 517 8.75 -12.51 -14.75
C TRP A 517 8.78 -13.11 -13.33
N ASP A 518 9.33 -14.32 -13.15
CA ASP A 518 9.40 -15.01 -11.85
C ASP A 518 10.28 -14.24 -10.85
N ASP A 519 11.44 -13.77 -11.29
CA ASP A 519 12.42 -13.00 -10.50
C ASP A 519 11.82 -11.69 -9.97
N ARG A 520 10.86 -11.09 -10.70
CA ARG A 520 10.16 -9.87 -10.26
C ARG A 520 8.92 -10.18 -9.45
N TYR A 521 8.09 -11.10 -9.92
CA TYR A 521 6.78 -11.35 -9.33
C TYR A 521 6.87 -12.02 -7.94
N ARG A 522 7.61 -13.13 -7.82
CA ARG A 522 7.61 -13.93 -6.58
C ARG A 522 8.26 -13.22 -5.39
N PRO A 523 9.45 -12.60 -5.52
CA PRO A 523 10.04 -11.88 -4.39
C PRO A 523 9.16 -10.72 -3.93
N ALA A 524 8.63 -9.93 -4.87
CA ALA A 524 7.77 -8.80 -4.56
C ALA A 524 6.50 -9.22 -3.82
N ARG A 525 5.82 -10.28 -4.28
CA ARG A 525 4.66 -10.88 -3.59
C ARG A 525 4.99 -11.39 -2.19
N SER A 526 6.10 -12.11 -2.05
CA SER A 526 6.58 -12.60 -0.75
C SER A 526 6.85 -11.45 0.24
N MET A 527 7.42 -10.34 -0.25
CA MET A 527 7.73 -9.17 0.58
C MET A 527 6.46 -8.46 1.09
N VAL A 528 5.45 -8.26 0.25
CA VAL A 528 4.19 -7.65 0.70
C VAL A 528 3.42 -8.57 1.64
N GLU A 529 3.41 -9.88 1.38
CA GLU A 529 2.82 -10.88 2.28
C GLU A 529 3.55 -10.91 3.63
N GLY A 530 4.89 -10.86 3.61
CA GLY A 530 5.72 -10.77 4.81
C GLY A 530 5.52 -9.46 5.59
N TYR A 531 5.38 -8.33 4.90
CA TYR A 531 5.08 -7.04 5.52
C TYR A 531 3.68 -7.05 6.17
N ASN A 532 2.68 -7.57 5.46
CA ASN A 532 1.33 -7.74 5.98
C ASN A 532 1.30 -8.69 7.19
N GLY A 533 2.04 -9.80 7.12
CA GLY A 533 2.21 -10.72 8.24
C GLY A 533 2.84 -10.05 9.47
N TYR A 534 3.94 -9.31 9.28
CA TYR A 534 4.61 -8.57 10.34
C TYR A 534 3.70 -7.54 11.01
N THR A 535 2.93 -6.80 10.21
CA THR A 535 2.00 -5.77 10.70
C THR A 535 0.82 -6.39 11.46
N LYS A 536 0.41 -7.61 11.08
CA LYS A 536 -0.68 -8.35 11.74
C LYS A 536 -0.24 -9.09 13.01
N ASP A 537 1.06 -9.34 13.19
CA ASP A 537 1.58 -10.12 14.31
C ASP A 537 1.17 -9.51 15.67
N GLY A 538 0.65 -10.38 16.54
CA GLY A 538 0.16 -10.07 17.88
C GLY A 538 1.22 -9.50 18.82
N LYS A 539 2.52 -9.62 18.50
CA LYS A 539 3.63 -9.13 19.33
C LYS A 539 4.03 -7.68 19.06
N HIS A 540 3.54 -7.07 17.98
CA HIS A 540 3.99 -5.77 17.49
C HIS A 540 2.83 -4.77 17.33
N GLU A 541 2.28 -4.57 16.13
CA GLU A 541 1.23 -3.55 15.88
C GLU A 541 -0.19 -4.06 16.07
N GLN A 542 -0.39 -5.38 16.14
CA GLN A 542 -1.71 -5.99 16.34
C GLN A 542 -2.77 -5.43 15.38
N LEU A 543 -2.40 -5.07 14.14
CA LEU A 543 -3.32 -4.52 13.14
C LEU A 543 -4.43 -5.52 12.77
N ALA A 544 -4.26 -6.81 13.07
CA ALA A 544 -5.31 -7.81 12.97
C ALA A 544 -6.29 -7.79 14.16
N MET A 545 -5.87 -7.36 15.37
CA MET A 545 -6.72 -7.36 16.56
C MET A 545 -7.71 -6.19 16.52
N LYS A 546 -8.94 -6.48 16.11
CA LYS A 546 -10.06 -5.52 16.11
C LYS A 546 -10.34 -4.94 17.49
N GLU A 547 -10.00 -5.65 18.56
CA GLU A 547 -10.09 -5.22 19.96
C GLU A 547 -9.29 -3.94 20.20
N ASN A 548 -8.24 -3.72 19.42
CA ASN A 548 -7.39 -2.53 19.54
C ASN A 548 -7.92 -1.33 18.75
N ARG A 549 -8.89 -1.55 17.87
CA ARG A 549 -9.53 -0.54 17.02
C ARG A 549 -11.02 -0.46 17.31
N ARG A 550 -11.37 -0.09 18.55
CA ARG A 550 -12.76 0.18 18.95
C ARG A 550 -13.28 1.55 18.50
N VAL A 551 -12.50 2.26 17.67
CA VAL A 551 -12.95 3.49 17.02
C VAL A 551 -13.95 3.16 15.92
N ARG A 552 -14.93 4.04 15.75
CA ARG A 552 -15.98 3.89 14.75
C ARG A 552 -15.84 4.93 13.65
N GLY A 553 -16.28 4.59 12.45
CA GLY A 553 -16.21 5.43 11.27
C GLY A 553 -15.01 5.11 10.38
N PHE A 554 -15.19 5.41 9.10
CA PHE A 554 -14.24 5.10 8.04
C PHE A 554 -12.91 5.82 8.26
N ALA A 555 -12.91 7.14 8.39
CA ALA A 555 -11.66 7.90 8.58
C ALA A 555 -10.93 7.56 9.89
N ALA A 556 -11.66 7.25 10.97
CA ALA A 556 -11.04 6.88 12.24
C ALA A 556 -10.31 5.54 12.13
N ASN A 557 -10.92 4.54 11.47
CA ASN A 557 -10.27 3.26 11.21
C ASN A 557 -9.06 3.40 10.28
N ALA A 558 -9.18 4.22 9.23
CA ALA A 558 -8.05 4.53 8.33
C ALA A 558 -6.89 5.17 9.08
N LEU A 559 -7.16 6.16 9.95
CA LEU A 559 -6.12 6.84 10.71
C LEU A 559 -5.39 5.89 11.66
N VAL A 560 -6.13 5.11 12.45
CA VAL A 560 -5.50 4.15 13.37
C VAL A 560 -4.69 3.10 12.60
N ALA A 561 -5.20 2.66 11.45
CA ALA A 561 -4.50 1.68 10.62
C ALA A 561 -3.20 2.24 10.03
N VAL A 562 -3.22 3.44 9.45
CA VAL A 562 -2.01 4.05 8.88
C VAL A 562 -0.98 4.40 9.95
N VAL A 563 -1.40 4.85 11.13
CA VAL A 563 -0.46 5.09 12.23
C VAL A 563 0.20 3.78 12.71
N GLY A 564 -0.52 2.66 12.64
CA GLY A 564 0.07 1.33 12.85
C GLY A 564 1.12 0.98 11.78
N LEU A 565 0.87 1.30 10.51
CA LEU A 565 1.86 1.11 9.43
C LEU A 565 3.09 2.00 9.61
N VAL A 566 2.91 3.24 10.08
CA VAL A 566 4.00 4.16 10.43
C VAL A 566 4.87 3.54 11.53
N ALA A 567 4.26 3.00 12.58
CA ALA A 567 4.98 2.28 13.64
C ALA A 567 5.72 1.04 13.10
N THR A 568 5.10 0.25 12.19
CA THR A 568 5.77 -0.87 11.51
C THR A 568 7.00 -0.38 10.76
N ASN A 569 6.86 0.68 9.95
CA ASN A 569 7.95 1.23 9.16
C ASN A 569 9.11 1.66 10.06
N VAL A 570 8.84 2.43 11.12
CA VAL A 570 9.89 2.85 12.07
C VAL A 570 10.63 1.66 12.68
N ARG A 571 9.92 0.59 13.06
CA ARG A 571 10.54 -0.65 13.56
C ARG A 571 11.42 -1.32 12.50
N LYS A 572 10.96 -1.40 11.24
CA LYS A 572 11.73 -1.96 10.13
C LYS A 572 12.95 -1.15 9.78
N ILE A 573 12.85 0.19 9.77
CA ILE A 573 13.98 1.10 9.56
C ILE A 573 15.03 0.91 10.66
N ARG A 574 14.60 0.84 11.92
CA ARG A 574 15.53 0.58 13.02
C ARG A 574 16.21 -0.79 12.90
N SER A 575 15.45 -1.83 12.54
CA SER A 575 16.03 -3.16 12.28
C SER A 575 17.04 -3.16 11.14
N PHE A 576 16.77 -2.39 10.08
CA PHE A 576 17.65 -2.21 8.93
C PHE A 576 18.99 -1.58 9.34
N TYR A 577 18.97 -0.48 10.08
CA TYR A 577 20.19 0.16 10.58
C TYR A 577 20.93 -0.68 11.63
N LYS A 578 20.21 -1.39 12.51
CA LYS A 578 20.82 -2.29 13.50
C LYS A 578 21.54 -3.49 12.88
N ALA A 579 21.13 -3.93 11.69
CA ALA A 579 21.73 -5.07 11.00
C ALA A 579 23.10 -4.76 10.36
N GLY A 580 23.66 -3.55 10.56
CA GLY A 580 25.01 -3.19 10.11
C GLY A 580 25.06 -2.45 8.79
N MET A 581 23.94 -1.87 8.33
CA MET A 581 23.97 -0.79 7.34
C MET A 581 24.08 0.53 8.11
N PRO A 582 25.05 1.42 7.82
CA PRO A 582 25.46 2.47 8.75
C PRO A 582 24.29 3.40 9.10
N LEU A 583 24.12 3.70 10.40
CA LEU A 583 23.44 4.93 10.80
C LEU A 583 24.25 6.12 10.27
N PRO A 584 23.60 7.21 9.80
CA PRO A 584 24.32 8.41 9.41
C PRO A 584 25.13 8.93 10.61
N SER A 585 26.45 8.92 10.49
CA SER A 585 27.31 9.70 11.38
C SER A 585 27.18 11.18 11.02
N GLU A 586 27.27 12.06 12.03
CA GLU A 586 27.48 13.50 11.83
C GLU A 586 28.54 13.76 10.73
N PRO A 587 28.40 14.84 9.94
CA PRO A 587 29.21 15.07 8.75
C PRO A 587 30.68 15.23 9.15
N LYS A 588 31.45 14.15 9.03
CA LYS A 588 32.90 14.20 9.12
C LYS A 588 33.45 14.43 7.71
N THR A 589 34.04 15.61 7.53
CA THR A 589 34.89 15.95 6.39
C THR A 589 35.91 14.83 6.15
N LYS A 590 35.90 14.26 4.94
CA LYS A 590 36.80 13.17 4.50
C LYS A 590 38.27 13.60 4.56
N PRO A 591 39.18 12.60 4.64
CA PRO A 591 39.93 12.30 3.43
C PRO A 591 39.80 10.83 3.00
N VAL A 592 39.76 10.65 1.69
CA VAL A 592 39.68 9.38 0.95
C VAL A 592 41.03 8.66 1.00
N LYS A 593 41.04 7.36 1.35
CA LYS A 593 41.93 6.34 0.76
C LYS A 593 41.22 4.99 0.74
N GLY A 594 41.22 4.34 -0.43
CA GLY A 594 40.43 3.15 -0.71
C GLY A 594 41.17 1.84 -0.43
N GLU A 595 40.40 0.75 -0.50
CA GLU A 595 40.78 -0.53 -1.11
C GLU A 595 39.51 -1.38 -1.25
N PHE A 596 39.32 -1.95 -2.44
CA PHE A 596 38.15 -2.72 -2.85
C PHE A 596 38.40 -4.20 -2.53
N THR A 597 37.62 -4.81 -1.62
CA THR A 597 37.72 -6.23 -1.29
C THR A 597 36.37 -6.95 -1.38
N GLY A 598 36.13 -7.58 -2.54
CA GLY A 598 35.25 -8.74 -2.70
C GLY A 598 33.72 -8.53 -2.68
N PRO A 599 32.95 -9.39 -3.38
CA PRO A 599 31.49 -9.31 -3.39
C PRO A 599 30.88 -9.71 -2.03
N PRO A 600 29.78 -9.05 -1.58
CA PRO A 600 29.10 -9.40 -0.34
C PRO A 600 28.34 -10.74 -0.42
N SER A 601 28.26 -11.43 0.72
CA SER A 601 27.89 -12.84 0.91
C SER A 601 26.41 -13.23 0.76
N TRP A 602 25.56 -12.41 0.12
CA TRP A 602 24.12 -12.72 -0.05
C TRP A 602 23.80 -13.65 -1.24
N ILE A 603 24.81 -14.10 -1.99
CA ILE A 603 24.68 -15.03 -3.14
C ILE A 603 24.52 -16.52 -2.72
N SER A 604 24.55 -16.88 -1.43
CA SER A 604 24.62 -18.29 -1.00
C SER A 604 23.28 -19.02 -0.75
N TRP A 605 22.10 -18.44 -1.02
CA TRP A 605 20.80 -19.13 -0.78
C TRP A 605 20.42 -20.20 -1.83
N ARG A 606 21.36 -20.70 -2.63
CA ARG A 606 21.19 -21.96 -3.39
C ARG A 606 21.77 -23.14 -2.60
N SER A 607 21.09 -23.57 -1.54
CA SER A 607 21.02 -24.99 -1.16
C SER A 607 20.05 -25.18 0.02
N LYS A 608 19.32 -26.30 0.00
CA LYS A 608 18.37 -26.82 1.00
C LYS A 608 16.91 -26.36 0.83
N ARG A 609 16.22 -27.06 -0.08
CA ARG A 609 14.80 -27.37 0.11
C ARG A 609 14.68 -28.50 1.15
N PRO A 610 13.67 -28.50 2.05
CA PRO A 610 13.28 -29.69 2.79
C PRO A 610 12.39 -30.56 1.90
N ASP A 611 12.79 -31.82 1.73
CA ASP A 611 11.99 -32.86 1.09
C ASP A 611 10.84 -33.27 2.03
N TRP A 612 9.61 -33.17 1.56
CA TRP A 612 8.46 -33.84 2.16
C TRP A 612 7.75 -34.62 1.05
N GLU A 613 7.41 -35.86 1.39
CA GLU A 613 6.76 -36.93 0.59
C GLU A 613 7.69 -37.82 -0.24
N THR A 614 8.00 -39.01 0.29
CA THR A 614 7.28 -40.26 -0.06
C THR A 614 7.61 -41.34 0.97
N GLY A 615 6.58 -42.09 1.39
CA GLY A 615 6.60 -42.98 2.53
C GLY A 615 7.26 -44.35 2.33
N GLY A 616 7.24 -45.12 3.42
CA GLY A 616 7.61 -46.52 3.42
C GLY A 616 8.03 -46.96 4.82
N SER A 617 7.08 -47.40 5.64
CA SER A 617 7.39 -48.34 6.72
C SER A 617 7.38 -49.76 6.15
N PRO A 618 8.43 -50.54 6.41
CA PRO A 618 8.26 -51.97 6.65
C PRO A 618 8.78 -52.37 8.04
N PRO A 619 8.38 -53.57 8.52
CA PRO A 619 8.23 -53.87 9.94
C PRO A 619 9.47 -54.56 10.52
N LEU A 620 9.50 -54.75 11.85
CA LEU A 620 9.82 -56.03 12.49
C LEU A 620 9.64 -55.99 14.02
N ALA A 621 8.75 -56.87 14.49
CA ALA A 621 8.88 -57.78 15.64
C ALA A 621 9.21 -57.21 17.04
N ALA A 622 8.21 -57.14 17.94
CA ALA A 622 7.83 -58.19 18.90
C ALA A 622 6.44 -57.86 19.48
#